data_AF-A0A962JKZ1-F1
#
_entry.id   AF-A0A962JKZ1-F1
#
_cell.length_a   1.000
_cell.length_b   1.000
_cell.length_c   1.000
_cell.angle_alpha   90.00
_cell.angle_beta   90.00
_cell.angle_gamma   90.00
#
_symmetry.space_group_name_H-M   'P 1'
#
loop_
_entity.id
_entity.type
_entity.pdbx_description
1 polymer ?
#
loop_
_entity_poly.entity_id
_entity_poly.type
_entity_poly.pdbx_seq_one_letter_code
_entity_poly.pdbx_strand_id
1 'polypeptide(L)'
;MPILHSQINPHSPSFLENAQALREQVSELKNVLQDVAKGGGEAAVARHKARGKLTARERINAILDVGSPFLELAPLAAYQVYGKEDVPAAGIVAGIGRVGGIECVIAANDATVKGGSYYPLTVKKHLRAQTIAQDNHLPCIYMVDSGGANLPRQDEVFPDERHFGRIFFNQANMSAMNIPQIAVVMGSCTAGGAYVPSMADEAIIVKEQGTIFLAGPPLVKAATGEIVSAEDLGGADLHCRTSGVTDQLADNDEHAIALARAAVSRLNRPKNIDLAIRPPKPPRYSAEEIYGIIPKDPRQPFDVREIIARLVDDSEFDEFKPLYGSTLVCGFAHW
;
A
#
# COMPACT_ATOMS: atom_id res chain seq x y z
N MET A 1 -28.99 21.73 -4.99
CA MET A 1 -28.30 22.11 -6.26
C MET A 1 -29.10 21.49 -7.41
N PRO A 2 -28.94 21.89 -8.68
CA PRO A 2 -29.72 21.28 -9.75
C PRO A 2 -29.37 19.79 -9.91
N ILE A 3 -30.39 18.98 -10.16
CA ILE A 3 -30.24 17.54 -10.37
C ILE A 3 -29.86 17.29 -11.83
N LEU A 4 -28.85 16.48 -12.07
CA LEU A 4 -28.56 15.95 -13.40
C LEU A 4 -29.61 14.90 -13.77
N HIS A 5 -30.35 15.15 -14.85
CA HIS A 5 -31.30 14.20 -15.41
C HIS A 5 -30.64 13.43 -16.55
N SER A 6 -30.30 12.16 -16.29
CA SER A 6 -29.69 11.24 -17.27
C SER A 6 -30.52 11.16 -18.56
N GLN A 7 -29.85 11.31 -19.70
CA GLN A 7 -30.40 11.10 -21.04
C GLN A 7 -30.08 9.69 -21.57
N ILE A 8 -29.31 8.90 -20.82
CA ILE A 8 -28.94 7.54 -21.16
C ILE A 8 -30.14 6.60 -21.02
N ASN A 9 -30.34 5.75 -22.04
CA ASN A 9 -31.24 4.61 -22.00
C ASN A 9 -30.42 3.31 -21.77
N PRO A 10 -30.48 2.70 -20.57
CA PRO A 10 -29.74 1.47 -20.26
C PRO A 10 -30.13 0.24 -21.08
N HIS A 11 -31.23 0.32 -21.83
CA HIS A 11 -31.72 -0.76 -22.69
C HIS A 11 -31.40 -0.54 -24.18
N SER A 12 -30.72 0.56 -24.53
CA SER A 12 -30.34 0.81 -25.92
C SER A 12 -29.25 -0.17 -26.38
N PRO A 13 -29.24 -0.59 -27.66
CA PRO A 13 -28.20 -1.48 -28.19
C PRO A 13 -26.78 -0.95 -27.98
N SER A 14 -26.56 0.36 -28.21
CA SER A 14 -25.26 1.00 -28.01
C SER A 14 -24.78 0.94 -26.56
N PHE A 15 -25.68 1.15 -25.59
CA PHE A 15 -25.34 1.04 -24.17
C PHE A 15 -24.93 -0.40 -23.80
N LEU A 16 -25.65 -1.41 -24.31
CA LEU A 16 -25.34 -2.80 -24.04
C LEU A 16 -24.00 -3.23 -24.64
N GLU A 17 -23.69 -2.78 -25.87
CA GLU A 17 -22.40 -3.02 -26.53
C GLU A 17 -21.23 -2.37 -25.77
N ASN A 18 -21.38 -1.12 -25.34
CA ASN A 18 -20.41 -0.42 -24.49
C ASN A 18 -20.19 -1.15 -23.17
N ALA A 19 -21.28 -1.52 -22.50
CA ALA A 19 -21.25 -2.20 -21.21
C ALA A 19 -20.55 -3.57 -21.31
N GLN A 20 -20.79 -4.32 -22.38
CA GLN A 20 -20.09 -5.57 -22.61
C GLN A 20 -18.59 -5.34 -22.77
N ALA A 21 -18.18 -4.41 -23.65
CA ALA A 21 -16.76 -4.17 -23.94
C ALA A 21 -15.98 -3.73 -22.68
N LEU A 22 -16.55 -2.83 -21.86
CA LEU A 22 -15.87 -2.38 -20.65
C LEU A 22 -15.87 -3.46 -19.54
N ARG A 23 -16.93 -4.28 -19.43
CA ARG A 23 -16.95 -5.41 -18.49
C ARG A 23 -15.92 -6.48 -18.83
N GLU A 24 -15.64 -6.72 -20.10
CA GLU A 24 -14.57 -7.62 -20.53
C GLU A 24 -13.20 -7.15 -20.00
N GLN A 25 -12.88 -5.85 -20.16
CA GLN A 25 -11.64 -5.26 -19.63
C GLN A 25 -11.57 -5.30 -18.10
N VAL A 26 -12.68 -5.01 -17.41
CA VAL A 26 -12.75 -5.10 -15.94
C VAL A 26 -12.56 -6.55 -15.47
N SER A 27 -13.07 -7.52 -16.22
CA SER A 27 -12.90 -8.94 -15.90
C SER A 27 -11.45 -9.37 -16.07
N GLU A 28 -10.77 -8.93 -17.13
CA GLU A 28 -9.34 -9.13 -17.32
C GLU A 28 -8.52 -8.52 -16.18
N LEU A 29 -8.80 -7.27 -15.81
CA LEU A 29 -8.17 -6.60 -14.67
C LEU A 29 -8.36 -7.40 -13.38
N LYS A 30 -9.58 -7.87 -13.09
CA LYS A 30 -9.88 -8.67 -11.90
C LYS A 30 -9.08 -9.98 -11.88
N ASN A 31 -8.94 -10.65 -13.02
CA ASN A 31 -8.16 -11.88 -13.12
C ASN A 31 -6.68 -11.62 -12.82
N VAL A 32 -6.09 -10.57 -13.41
CA VAL A 32 -4.70 -10.18 -13.14
C VAL A 32 -4.49 -9.83 -11.67
N LEU A 33 -5.42 -9.10 -11.05
CA LEU A 33 -5.35 -8.76 -9.63
C LEU A 33 -5.42 -10.01 -8.73
N GLN A 34 -6.26 -10.99 -9.08
CA GLN A 34 -6.33 -12.27 -8.37
C GLN A 34 -5.02 -13.05 -8.47
N ASP A 35 -4.37 -13.05 -9.63
CA ASP A 35 -3.06 -13.69 -9.80
C ASP A 35 -1.98 -12.97 -9.01
N VAL A 36 -1.94 -11.64 -9.06
CA VAL A 36 -1.00 -10.82 -8.26
C VAL A 36 -1.19 -11.05 -6.76
N ALA A 37 -2.41 -11.29 -6.30
CA ALA A 37 -2.71 -11.54 -4.89
C ALA A 37 -2.08 -12.85 -4.36
N LYS A 38 -1.65 -13.76 -5.24
CA LYS A 38 -0.98 -15.02 -4.87
C LYS A 38 0.49 -14.84 -4.44
N GLY A 39 1.05 -13.63 -4.56
CA GLY A 39 2.43 -13.34 -4.18
C GLY A 39 3.43 -14.18 -4.97
N GLY A 40 4.43 -14.75 -4.32
CA GLY A 40 5.44 -15.61 -4.95
C GLY A 40 4.95 -16.98 -5.43
N GLY A 41 3.63 -17.21 -5.45
CA GLY A 41 3.00 -18.48 -5.82
C GLY A 41 2.88 -19.47 -4.65
N GLU A 42 2.05 -20.49 -4.85
CA GLU A 42 1.64 -21.44 -3.80
C GLU A 42 2.83 -22.08 -3.06
N ALA A 43 3.87 -22.49 -3.80
CA ALA A 43 5.05 -23.11 -3.20
C ALA A 43 5.84 -22.15 -2.30
N ALA A 44 5.94 -20.87 -2.67
CA ALA A 44 6.63 -19.87 -1.85
C ALA A 44 5.79 -19.50 -0.61
N VAL A 45 4.48 -19.35 -0.78
CA VAL A 45 3.53 -19.11 0.32
C VAL A 45 3.54 -20.28 1.32
N ALA A 46 3.52 -21.53 0.85
CA ALA A 46 3.60 -22.70 1.71
C ALA A 46 4.91 -22.76 2.51
N ARG A 47 6.06 -22.47 1.88
CA ARG A 47 7.34 -22.37 2.58
C ARG A 47 7.38 -21.25 3.61
N HIS A 48 6.73 -20.12 3.32
CA HIS A 48 6.63 -18.99 4.25
C HIS A 48 5.77 -19.36 5.47
N LYS A 49 4.59 -19.95 5.25
CA LYS A 49 3.69 -20.41 6.32
C LYS A 49 4.27 -21.55 7.15
N ALA A 50 5.07 -22.44 6.55
CA ALA A 50 5.77 -23.50 7.27
C ALA A 50 6.75 -22.98 8.34
N ARG A 51 7.13 -21.70 8.28
CA ARG A 51 7.94 -21.02 9.30
C ARG A 51 7.09 -20.34 10.39
N GLY A 52 5.77 -20.57 10.42
CA GLY A 52 4.86 -19.95 11.38
C GLY A 52 4.49 -18.50 11.07
N LYS A 53 4.77 -18.01 9.85
CA LYS A 53 4.59 -16.61 9.46
C LYS A 53 3.28 -16.37 8.70
N LEU A 54 2.63 -15.25 9.00
CA LEU A 54 1.53 -14.73 8.18
C LEU A 54 2.09 -14.10 6.89
N THR A 55 1.35 -14.21 5.78
CA THR A 55 1.69 -13.50 4.54
C THR A 55 1.46 -11.99 4.69
N ALA A 56 2.04 -11.19 3.79
CA ALA A 56 1.88 -9.72 3.83
C ALA A 56 0.39 -9.29 3.84
N ARG A 57 -0.45 -9.93 3.02
CA ARG A 57 -1.90 -9.62 2.95
C ARG A 57 -2.65 -10.10 4.19
N GLU A 58 -2.27 -11.25 4.78
CA GLU A 58 -2.84 -11.71 6.04
C GLU A 58 -2.50 -10.76 7.20
N ARG A 59 -1.25 -10.27 7.27
CA ARG A 59 -0.82 -9.26 8.25
C ARG A 59 -1.59 -7.96 8.11
N ILE A 60 -1.77 -7.46 6.88
CA ILE A 60 -2.59 -6.27 6.61
C ILE A 60 -4.03 -6.51 7.05
N ASN A 61 -4.66 -7.62 6.66
CA ASN A 61 -6.04 -7.91 7.07
C ASN A 61 -6.20 -7.99 8.59
N ALA A 62 -5.20 -8.56 9.29
CA ALA A 62 -5.23 -8.72 10.73
C ALA A 62 -5.00 -7.42 11.51
N ILE A 63 -4.24 -6.44 10.97
CA ILE A 63 -4.04 -5.16 11.65
C ILE A 63 -5.22 -4.19 11.48
N LEU A 64 -6.00 -4.33 10.41
CA LEU A 64 -7.13 -3.45 10.12
C LEU A 64 -8.26 -3.61 11.13
N ASP A 65 -9.02 -2.54 11.32
CA ASP A 65 -10.28 -2.62 12.08
C ASP A 65 -11.29 -3.52 11.36
N VAL A 66 -12.05 -4.29 12.13
CA VAL A 66 -13.04 -5.24 11.60
C VAL A 66 -14.04 -4.51 10.70
N GLY A 67 -14.12 -4.96 9.44
CA GLY A 67 -15.00 -4.37 8.43
C GLY A 67 -14.49 -3.07 7.80
N SER A 68 -13.31 -2.57 8.17
CA SER A 68 -12.70 -1.40 7.52
C SER A 68 -12.35 -1.72 6.07
N PRO A 69 -12.55 -0.77 5.14
CA PRO A 69 -11.98 -0.88 3.81
C PRO A 69 -10.45 -0.78 3.86
N PHE A 70 -9.82 -1.29 2.79
CA PHE A 70 -8.40 -1.10 2.49
C PHE A 70 -8.26 -0.61 1.05
N LEU A 71 -7.69 0.59 0.88
CA LEU A 71 -7.39 1.16 -0.42
C LEU A 71 -5.96 0.76 -0.82
N GLU A 72 -5.83 -0.35 -1.55
CA GLU A 72 -4.53 -0.83 -2.02
C GLU A 72 -3.94 0.11 -3.09
N LEU A 73 -2.65 0.42 -2.97
CA LEU A 73 -1.91 1.29 -3.86
C LEU A 73 -1.10 0.46 -4.86
N ALA A 74 -1.30 0.76 -6.15
CA ALA A 74 -0.56 0.16 -7.26
C ALA A 74 -0.41 -1.38 -7.15
N PRO A 75 -1.53 -2.14 -7.08
CA PRO A 75 -1.47 -3.59 -7.02
C PRO A 75 -0.75 -4.19 -8.24
N LEU A 76 -0.88 -3.58 -9.43
CA LEU A 76 -0.20 -4.01 -10.66
C LEU A 76 1.26 -3.55 -10.78
N ALA A 77 1.88 -3.04 -9.70
CA ALA A 77 3.28 -2.64 -9.76
C ALA A 77 4.17 -3.80 -10.21
N ALA A 78 5.12 -3.50 -11.11
CA ALA A 78 6.03 -4.46 -11.75
C ALA A 78 5.38 -5.54 -12.65
N TYR A 79 4.07 -5.45 -12.93
CA TYR A 79 3.42 -6.38 -13.85
C TYR A 79 4.09 -6.35 -15.24
N GLN A 80 4.65 -7.49 -15.65
CA GLN A 80 5.37 -7.69 -16.92
C GLN A 80 6.59 -6.77 -17.14
N VAL A 81 7.19 -6.21 -16.08
CA VAL A 81 8.32 -5.29 -16.23
C VAL A 81 9.69 -6.00 -16.31
N TYR A 82 9.91 -7.03 -15.49
CA TYR A 82 11.24 -7.64 -15.31
C TYR A 82 11.49 -8.88 -16.20
N GLY A 83 10.93 -8.87 -17.41
CA GLY A 83 11.10 -9.94 -18.39
C GLY A 83 10.56 -11.28 -17.88
N LYS A 84 11.45 -12.25 -17.63
CA LYS A 84 11.08 -13.58 -17.12
C LYS A 84 10.86 -13.63 -15.62
N GLU A 85 11.25 -12.57 -14.90
CA GLU A 85 11.06 -12.50 -13.46
C GLU A 85 9.69 -11.94 -13.14
N ASP A 86 8.81 -12.77 -12.60
CA ASP A 86 7.56 -12.28 -12.02
C ASP A 86 7.83 -11.71 -10.62
N VAL A 87 7.35 -10.49 -10.39
CA VAL A 87 7.50 -9.73 -9.15
C VAL A 87 6.15 -9.11 -8.77
N PRO A 88 5.15 -9.91 -8.38
CA PRO A 88 3.80 -9.44 -8.11
C PRO A 88 3.75 -8.28 -7.12
N ALA A 89 2.96 -7.26 -7.43
CA ALA A 89 2.84 -6.02 -6.64
C ALA A 89 4.19 -5.33 -6.34
N ALA A 90 5.24 -5.61 -7.13
CA ALA A 90 6.63 -5.24 -6.88
C ALA A 90 7.18 -5.73 -5.53
N GLY A 91 6.69 -6.85 -4.98
CA GLY A 91 7.19 -7.44 -3.73
C GLY A 91 6.85 -6.65 -2.46
N ILE A 92 5.92 -5.68 -2.55
CA ILE A 92 5.42 -4.91 -1.41
C ILE A 92 3.93 -4.60 -1.59
N VAL A 93 3.14 -4.92 -0.58
CA VAL A 93 1.72 -4.55 -0.53
C VAL A 93 1.60 -3.27 0.29
N ALA A 94 1.05 -2.22 -0.29
CA ALA A 94 0.90 -0.93 0.38
C ALA A 94 -0.51 -0.38 0.17
N GLY A 95 -1.03 0.36 1.13
CA GLY A 95 -2.36 0.93 1.05
C GLY A 95 -2.75 1.77 2.26
N ILE A 96 -3.95 2.33 2.21
CA ILE A 96 -4.56 3.07 3.31
C ILE A 96 -5.66 2.23 3.93
N GLY A 97 -5.65 2.09 5.24
CA GLY A 97 -6.73 1.44 5.98
C GLY A 97 -6.85 1.96 7.41
N ARG A 98 -7.92 1.58 8.11
CA ARG A 98 -8.15 2.03 9.49
C ARG A 98 -7.56 1.08 10.50
N VAL A 99 -6.82 1.63 11.46
CA VAL A 99 -6.24 0.92 12.59
C VAL A 99 -6.59 1.71 13.86
N GLY A 100 -7.42 1.14 14.73
CA GLY A 100 -7.89 1.83 15.93
C GLY A 100 -8.67 3.12 15.63
N GLY A 101 -9.41 3.16 14.51
CA GLY A 101 -10.14 4.33 14.03
C GLY A 101 -9.30 5.37 13.28
N ILE A 102 -7.98 5.18 13.21
CA ILE A 102 -7.05 6.10 12.53
C ILE A 102 -6.71 5.57 11.14
N GLU A 103 -6.79 6.43 10.12
CA GLU A 103 -6.36 6.10 8.76
C GLU A 103 -4.82 6.10 8.70
N CYS A 104 -4.24 4.95 8.40
CA CYS A 104 -2.80 4.75 8.33
C CYS A 104 -2.38 4.30 6.94
N VAL A 105 -1.21 4.75 6.49
CA VAL A 105 -0.51 4.10 5.38
C VAL A 105 0.21 2.87 5.92
N ILE A 106 -0.10 1.71 5.36
CA ILE A 106 0.53 0.43 5.71
C ILE A 106 1.37 -0.01 4.51
N ALA A 107 2.61 -0.44 4.75
CA ALA A 107 3.48 -1.01 3.73
C ALA A 107 4.12 -2.30 4.26
N ALA A 108 3.77 -3.43 3.65
CA ALA A 108 4.21 -4.76 4.05
C ALA A 108 5.02 -5.43 2.93
N ASN A 109 6.26 -5.81 3.23
CA ASN A 109 7.08 -6.57 2.28
C ASN A 109 6.50 -7.98 2.11
N ASP A 110 6.44 -8.47 0.87
CA ASP A 110 6.06 -9.84 0.58
C ASP A 110 7.31 -10.71 0.44
N ALA A 111 7.70 -11.35 1.54
CA ALA A 111 8.86 -12.25 1.57
C ALA A 111 8.72 -13.46 0.62
N THR A 112 7.52 -13.77 0.14
CA THR A 112 7.31 -14.85 -0.83
C THR A 112 7.77 -14.44 -2.24
N VAL A 113 7.75 -13.13 -2.55
CA VAL A 113 8.16 -12.58 -3.84
C VAL A 113 9.66 -12.28 -3.80
N LYS A 114 10.47 -13.17 -4.41
CA LYS A 114 11.94 -12.99 -4.52
C LYS A 114 12.61 -12.72 -3.17
N GLY A 115 12.11 -13.34 -2.09
CA GLY A 115 12.63 -13.14 -0.73
C GLY A 115 12.34 -11.76 -0.14
N GLY A 116 11.36 -11.02 -0.67
CA GLY A 116 11.05 -9.64 -0.28
C GLY A 116 12.12 -8.64 -0.72
N SER A 117 12.98 -9.00 -1.68
CA SER A 117 14.06 -8.12 -2.14
C SER A 117 13.52 -6.90 -2.88
N TYR A 118 14.18 -5.75 -2.70
CA TYR A 118 13.79 -4.51 -3.36
C TYR A 118 14.32 -4.45 -4.79
N TYR A 119 13.39 -4.54 -5.73
CA TYR A 119 13.59 -4.17 -7.12
C TYR A 119 13.44 -2.64 -7.28
N PRO A 120 13.86 -2.06 -8.43
CA PRO A 120 13.67 -0.62 -8.68
C PRO A 120 12.23 -0.14 -8.44
N LEU A 121 11.23 -0.92 -8.86
CA LEU A 121 9.82 -0.59 -8.66
C LEU A 121 9.32 -0.86 -7.24
N THR A 122 10.00 -1.71 -6.45
CA THR A 122 9.73 -1.86 -5.02
C THR A 122 10.07 -0.56 -4.30
N VAL A 123 11.25 0.01 -4.58
CA VAL A 123 11.67 1.32 -4.05
C VAL A 123 10.67 2.39 -4.47
N LYS A 124 10.36 2.49 -5.76
CA LYS A 124 9.41 3.47 -6.28
C LYS A 124 8.02 3.37 -5.63
N LYS A 125 7.52 2.15 -5.39
CA LYS A 125 6.24 1.91 -4.74
C LYS A 125 6.28 2.28 -3.26
N HIS A 126 7.35 1.93 -2.53
CA HIS A 126 7.53 2.32 -1.14
C HIS A 126 7.57 3.86 -1.00
N LEU A 127 8.40 4.54 -1.80
CA LEU A 127 8.48 5.99 -1.80
C LEU A 127 7.14 6.65 -2.16
N ARG A 128 6.38 6.08 -3.10
CA ARG A 128 5.04 6.59 -3.42
C ARG A 128 4.08 6.47 -2.25
N ALA A 129 4.13 5.37 -1.48
CA ALA A 129 3.32 5.23 -0.28
C ALA A 129 3.68 6.29 0.77
N GLN A 130 4.97 6.58 0.96
CA GLN A 130 5.43 7.66 1.85
C GLN A 130 5.01 9.04 1.36
N THR A 131 5.06 9.32 0.05
CA THR A 131 4.54 10.59 -0.49
C THR A 131 3.06 10.77 -0.15
N ILE A 132 2.24 9.71 -0.32
CA ILE A 132 0.82 9.75 0.04
C ILE A 132 0.65 9.97 1.55
N ALA A 133 1.44 9.30 2.38
CA ALA A 133 1.42 9.48 3.83
C ALA A 133 1.74 10.93 4.23
N GLN A 134 2.80 11.50 3.66
CA GLN A 134 3.24 12.86 3.93
C GLN A 134 2.21 13.89 3.46
N ASP A 135 1.74 13.80 2.21
CA ASP A 135 0.79 14.75 1.62
C ASP A 135 -0.56 14.76 2.39
N ASN A 136 -0.95 13.62 2.97
CA ASN A 136 -2.23 13.45 3.66
C ASN A 136 -2.09 13.35 5.20
N HIS A 137 -0.89 13.56 5.76
CA HIS A 137 -0.59 13.52 7.19
C HIS A 137 -1.01 12.21 7.90
N LEU A 138 -0.86 11.08 7.20
CA LEU A 138 -1.26 9.75 7.67
C LEU A 138 -0.09 9.05 8.39
N PRO A 139 -0.29 8.49 9.59
CA PRO A 139 0.71 7.65 10.25
C PRO A 139 1.14 6.47 9.36
N CYS A 140 2.42 6.10 9.46
CA CYS A 140 3.01 5.02 8.67
C CYS A 140 3.22 3.78 9.52
N ILE A 141 2.84 2.61 8.99
CA ILE A 141 3.14 1.29 9.58
C ILE A 141 3.90 0.45 8.56
N TYR A 142 5.15 0.12 8.88
CA TYR A 142 6.04 -0.67 8.04
C TYR A 142 6.12 -2.11 8.56
N MET A 143 5.56 -3.08 7.85
CA MET A 143 5.71 -4.50 8.17
C MET A 143 6.91 -5.06 7.40
N VAL A 144 8.06 -5.06 8.07
CA VAL A 144 9.38 -5.30 7.48
C VAL A 144 9.68 -6.80 7.43
N ASP A 145 9.93 -7.30 6.23
CA ASP A 145 10.27 -8.70 5.96
C ASP A 145 10.97 -8.80 4.59
N SER A 146 12.22 -8.32 4.53
CA SER A 146 12.95 -8.12 3.28
C SER A 146 14.38 -8.64 3.35
N GLY A 147 14.75 -9.47 2.37
CA GLY A 147 16.12 -9.97 2.21
C GLY A 147 17.15 -8.95 1.70
N GLY A 148 16.79 -7.67 1.52
CA GLY A 148 17.68 -6.61 1.05
C GLY A 148 17.38 -6.11 -0.37
N ALA A 149 18.38 -5.56 -1.06
CA ALA A 149 18.23 -5.03 -2.42
C ALA A 149 18.43 -6.11 -3.51
N ASN A 150 17.80 -5.92 -4.67
CA ASN A 150 18.08 -6.72 -5.86
C ASN A 150 19.47 -6.36 -6.42
N LEU A 151 20.50 -7.08 -5.98
CA LEU A 151 21.90 -6.79 -6.31
C LEU A 151 22.20 -6.69 -7.82
N PRO A 152 21.61 -7.51 -8.72
CA PRO A 152 21.83 -7.37 -10.15
C PRO A 152 21.40 -6.03 -10.75
N ARG A 153 20.52 -5.28 -10.05
CA ARG A 153 20.00 -3.97 -10.48
C ARG A 153 20.29 -2.89 -9.42
N GLN A 154 21.39 -3.04 -8.68
CA GLN A 154 21.71 -2.17 -7.55
C GLN A 154 21.85 -0.69 -7.95
N ASP A 155 22.30 -0.40 -9.17
CA ASP A 155 22.46 0.95 -9.73
C ASP A 155 21.12 1.67 -9.95
N GLU A 156 20.04 0.91 -10.13
CA GLU A 156 18.66 1.40 -10.19
C GLU A 156 17.94 1.35 -8.83
N VAL A 157 18.62 0.90 -7.77
CA VAL A 157 18.04 0.72 -6.42
C VAL A 157 18.73 1.59 -5.39
N PHE A 158 20.02 1.89 -5.51
CA PHE A 158 20.84 2.48 -4.44
C PHE A 158 21.23 3.96 -4.62
N PRO A 159 21.84 4.40 -5.74
CA PRO A 159 22.67 5.62 -5.71
C PRO A 159 21.92 6.97 -5.82
N ASP A 160 20.74 7.03 -6.43
CA ASP A 160 20.13 8.30 -6.86
C ASP A 160 19.18 8.91 -5.81
N GLU A 161 18.77 10.17 -6.00
CA GLU A 161 17.96 10.96 -5.05
C GLU A 161 16.64 10.26 -4.67
N ARG A 162 16.06 9.49 -5.60
CA ARG A 162 14.80 8.75 -5.43
C ARG A 162 15.00 7.24 -5.32
N HIS A 163 16.19 6.82 -4.87
CA HIS A 163 16.53 5.42 -4.60
C HIS A 163 16.37 5.08 -3.10
N PHE A 164 16.83 3.90 -2.69
CA PHE A 164 16.52 3.27 -1.40
C PHE A 164 16.72 4.19 -0.19
N GLY A 165 17.80 4.98 -0.18
CA GLY A 165 18.12 5.91 0.92
C GLY A 165 17.05 6.98 1.15
N ARG A 166 16.23 7.30 0.14
CA ARG A 166 15.14 8.27 0.27
C ARG A 166 14.05 7.82 1.23
N ILE A 167 13.92 6.50 1.46
CA ILE A 167 12.98 5.94 2.44
C ILE A 167 13.27 6.52 3.83
N PHE A 168 14.54 6.56 4.22
CA PHE A 168 14.98 7.05 5.53
C PHE A 168 14.88 8.56 5.64
N PHE A 169 15.24 9.27 4.57
CA PHE A 169 15.05 10.71 4.49
C PHE A 169 13.58 11.07 4.72
N ASN A 170 12.65 10.38 4.05
CA ASN A 170 11.23 10.62 4.22
C ASN A 170 10.75 10.23 5.64
N GLN A 171 11.20 9.10 6.21
CA GLN A 171 10.85 8.72 7.59
C GLN A 171 11.24 9.79 8.61
N ALA A 172 12.49 10.27 8.56
CA ALA A 172 12.97 11.31 9.48
C ALA A 172 12.19 12.62 9.33
N ASN A 173 11.93 13.07 8.10
CA ASN A 173 11.16 14.30 7.87
C ASN A 173 9.70 14.16 8.29
N MET A 174 9.05 13.01 8.01
CA MET A 174 7.68 12.75 8.45
C MET A 174 7.58 12.71 9.97
N SER A 175 8.51 12.04 10.67
CA SER A 175 8.58 12.07 12.14
C SER A 175 8.72 13.51 12.66
N ALA A 176 9.60 14.33 12.06
CA ALA A 176 9.75 15.76 12.40
C ALA A 176 8.49 16.60 12.13
N MET A 177 7.65 16.18 11.17
CA MET A 177 6.33 16.77 10.89
C MET A 177 5.22 16.25 11.82
N ASN A 178 5.57 15.47 12.85
CA ASN A 178 4.62 14.78 13.72
C ASN A 178 3.68 13.86 12.93
N ILE A 179 4.23 13.11 11.97
CA ILE A 179 3.59 12.00 11.27
C ILE A 179 4.24 10.72 11.79
N PRO A 180 3.59 9.96 12.68
CA PRO A 180 4.21 8.83 13.37
C PRO A 180 4.70 7.74 12.42
N GLN A 181 5.90 7.23 12.69
CA GLN A 181 6.56 6.14 11.97
C GLN A 181 6.62 4.91 12.88
N ILE A 182 5.88 3.84 12.54
CA ILE A 182 5.86 2.59 13.30
C ILE A 182 6.46 1.48 12.45
N ALA A 183 7.42 0.73 12.99
CA ALA A 183 8.00 -0.43 12.32
C ALA A 183 7.68 -1.73 13.04
N VAL A 184 7.37 -2.77 12.28
CA VAL A 184 7.08 -4.12 12.76
C VAL A 184 7.98 -5.09 12.00
N VAL A 185 9.05 -5.55 12.63
CA VAL A 185 10.05 -6.46 12.04
C VAL A 185 9.59 -7.89 12.22
N MET A 186 9.11 -8.48 11.13
CA MET A 186 8.47 -9.80 11.11
C MET A 186 9.27 -10.79 10.27
N GLY A 187 10.57 -10.54 10.10
CA GLY A 187 11.50 -11.37 9.36
C GLY A 187 12.85 -10.70 9.20
N SER A 188 13.54 -10.99 8.09
CA SER A 188 14.87 -10.43 7.86
C SER A 188 14.81 -8.93 7.56
N CYS A 189 15.78 -8.19 8.09
CA CYS A 189 15.96 -6.76 7.89
C CYS A 189 17.46 -6.46 7.81
N THR A 190 18.03 -6.58 6.60
CA THR A 190 19.48 -6.53 6.38
C THR A 190 19.95 -5.26 5.67
N ALA A 191 21.17 -4.83 5.96
CA ALA A 191 21.88 -3.71 5.33
C ALA A 191 21.06 -2.43 5.33
N GLY A 192 20.75 -1.86 4.16
CA GLY A 192 19.94 -0.65 4.07
C GLY A 192 18.59 -0.80 4.76
N GLY A 193 17.96 -1.98 4.68
CA GLY A 193 16.65 -2.22 5.30
C GLY A 193 16.65 -1.99 6.81
N ALA A 194 17.78 -2.18 7.49
CA ALA A 194 17.93 -2.04 8.95
C ALA A 194 17.59 -0.64 9.47
N TYR A 195 17.68 0.39 8.62
CA TYR A 195 17.29 1.75 9.01
C TYR A 195 15.78 1.96 9.09
N VAL A 196 14.95 1.13 8.43
CA VAL A 196 13.48 1.26 8.55
C VAL A 196 13.02 1.14 9.99
N PRO A 197 13.38 0.08 10.76
CA PRO A 197 13.07 0.01 12.18
C PRO A 197 13.92 0.96 13.02
N SER A 198 15.20 1.16 12.69
CA SER A 198 16.10 1.97 13.53
C SER A 198 15.77 3.48 13.50
N MET A 199 14.98 3.93 12.52
CA MET A 199 14.53 5.32 12.38
C MET A 199 13.00 5.46 12.54
N ALA A 200 12.33 4.42 13.04
CA ALA A 200 10.93 4.52 13.44
C ALA A 200 10.82 5.17 14.83
N ASP A 201 9.68 5.78 15.12
CA ASP A 201 9.37 6.34 16.43
C ASP A 201 9.06 5.23 17.46
N GLU A 202 8.48 4.11 17.00
CA GLU A 202 8.31 2.87 17.77
C GLU A 202 8.56 1.66 16.86
N ALA A 203 9.41 0.75 17.31
CA ALA A 203 9.83 -0.45 16.59
C ALA A 203 9.52 -1.73 17.38
N ILE A 204 8.77 -2.63 16.76
CA ILE A 204 8.36 -3.94 17.30
C ILE A 204 9.12 -5.03 16.53
N ILE A 205 9.58 -6.08 17.21
CA ILE A 205 10.28 -7.20 16.58
C ILE A 205 9.74 -8.55 17.06
N VAL A 206 9.54 -9.49 16.13
CA VAL A 206 9.08 -10.85 16.44
C VAL A 206 10.27 -11.71 16.87
N LYS A 207 10.15 -12.34 18.04
CA LYS A 207 11.15 -13.23 18.62
C LYS A 207 11.44 -14.45 17.73
N GLU A 208 12.70 -14.85 17.65
CA GLU A 208 13.17 -16.04 16.89
C GLU A 208 12.74 -16.02 15.40
N GLN A 209 12.50 -14.82 14.87
CA GLN A 209 11.99 -14.62 13.51
C GLN A 209 12.49 -13.31 12.89
N GLY A 210 12.32 -12.21 13.62
CA GLY A 210 12.79 -10.89 13.25
C GLY A 210 14.29 -10.76 13.47
N THR A 211 15.01 -10.25 12.48
CA THR A 211 16.46 -9.99 12.59
C THR A 211 16.82 -8.65 11.96
N ILE A 212 17.67 -7.86 12.61
CA ILE A 212 18.15 -6.56 12.14
C ILE A 212 19.68 -6.55 12.15
N PHE A 213 20.32 -6.23 11.03
CA PHE A 213 21.77 -6.04 11.00
C PHE A 213 22.21 -5.25 9.77
N LEU A 214 23.27 -4.45 9.90
CA LEU A 214 23.89 -3.76 8.76
C LEU A 214 24.66 -4.73 7.84
N ALA A 215 25.19 -5.80 8.40
CA ALA A 215 25.86 -6.87 7.66
C ALA A 215 25.37 -8.21 8.22
N GLY A 216 24.71 -9.02 7.38
CA GLY A 216 24.25 -10.35 7.82
C GLY A 216 25.38 -11.36 7.98
N PRO A 217 25.08 -12.55 8.55
CA PRO A 217 26.10 -13.58 8.82
C PRO A 217 27.00 -13.93 7.63
N PRO A 218 26.50 -14.04 6.37
CA PRO A 218 27.37 -14.29 5.23
C PRO A 218 28.44 -13.21 5.01
N LEU A 219 28.09 -11.94 5.25
CA LEU A 219 29.00 -10.80 5.06
C LEU A 219 29.98 -10.67 6.23
N VAL A 220 29.53 -10.90 7.46
CA VAL A 220 30.39 -10.94 8.66
C VAL A 220 31.46 -12.03 8.51
N LYS A 221 31.06 -13.23 8.10
CA LYS A 221 31.98 -14.33 7.83
C LYS A 221 32.99 -13.99 6.73
N ALA A 222 32.54 -13.36 5.64
CA ALA A 222 33.41 -12.97 4.55
C ALA A 222 34.43 -11.90 4.96
N ALA A 223 34.04 -10.97 5.82
CA ALA A 223 34.89 -9.85 6.24
C ALA A 223 35.87 -10.21 7.36
N THR A 224 35.46 -11.06 8.30
CA THR A 224 36.20 -11.29 9.57
C THR A 224 36.56 -12.75 9.83
N GLY A 225 35.92 -13.70 9.12
CA GLY A 225 36.00 -15.13 9.41
C GLY A 225 35.09 -15.60 10.54
N GLU A 226 34.41 -14.69 11.25
CA GLU A 226 33.50 -15.03 12.35
C GLU A 226 32.26 -15.80 11.84
N ILE A 227 31.87 -16.83 12.59
CA ILE A 227 30.67 -17.63 12.31
C ILE A 227 29.69 -17.38 13.45
N VAL A 228 28.61 -16.68 13.13
CA VAL A 228 27.56 -16.29 14.07
C VAL A 228 26.20 -16.58 13.42
N SER A 229 25.19 -16.95 14.22
CA SER A 229 23.84 -17.16 13.70
C SER A 229 23.15 -15.81 13.45
N ALA A 230 22.06 -15.79 12.68
CA ALA A 230 21.30 -14.56 12.46
C ALA A 230 20.64 -14.04 13.76
N GLU A 231 20.20 -14.95 14.63
CA GLU A 231 19.59 -14.61 15.92
C GLU A 231 20.64 -14.05 16.90
N ASP A 232 21.83 -14.64 16.96
CA ASP A 232 22.89 -14.15 17.85
C ASP A 232 23.47 -12.81 17.38
N LEU A 233 23.50 -12.57 16.05
CA LEU A 233 24.04 -11.35 15.46
C LEU A 233 23.11 -10.15 15.59
N GLY A 234 21.79 -10.37 15.48
CA GLY A 234 20.82 -9.31 15.31
C GLY A 234 19.39 -9.73 15.58
N GLY A 235 19.18 -10.73 16.44
CA GLY A 235 17.86 -11.23 16.81
C GLY A 235 17.08 -10.29 17.70
N ALA A 236 15.85 -10.70 18.00
CA ALA A 236 14.89 -9.89 18.73
C ALA A 236 15.33 -9.63 20.19
N ASP A 237 15.84 -10.66 20.87
CA ASP A 237 16.33 -10.53 22.24
C ASP A 237 17.51 -9.56 22.33
N LEU A 238 18.44 -9.58 21.36
CA LEU A 238 19.58 -8.65 21.32
C LEU A 238 19.09 -7.21 21.23
N HIS A 239 18.17 -6.92 20.31
CA HIS A 239 17.72 -5.56 20.05
C HIS A 239 16.78 -4.99 21.11
N CYS A 240 15.96 -5.82 21.75
CA CYS A 240 15.09 -5.38 22.84
C CYS A 240 15.78 -5.33 24.21
N ARG A 241 16.79 -6.18 24.47
CA ARG A 241 17.40 -6.27 25.82
C ARG A 241 18.75 -5.58 25.94
N THR A 242 19.49 -5.48 24.84
CA THR A 242 20.89 -5.02 24.87
C THR A 242 21.08 -3.74 24.09
N SER A 243 20.74 -3.71 22.79
CA SER A 243 21.07 -2.56 21.94
C SER A 243 20.04 -1.43 22.02
N GLY A 244 18.78 -1.73 22.32
CA GLY A 244 17.68 -0.76 22.30
C GLY A 244 17.31 -0.27 20.89
N VAL A 245 17.59 -1.06 19.84
CA VAL A 245 17.18 -0.72 18.46
C VAL A 245 15.69 -0.96 18.25
N THR A 246 15.09 -1.83 19.05
CA THR A 246 13.66 -2.14 19.01
C THR A 246 13.07 -2.03 20.41
N ASP A 247 11.87 -1.45 20.49
CA ASP A 247 11.22 -1.06 21.74
C ASP A 247 10.37 -2.16 22.34
N GLN A 248 9.81 -3.04 21.50
CA GLN A 248 8.85 -4.06 21.91
C GLN A 248 9.20 -5.43 21.32
N LEU A 249 9.15 -6.45 22.18
CA LEU A 249 9.37 -7.85 21.82
C LEU A 249 8.02 -8.56 21.66
N ALA A 250 7.76 -9.13 20.50
CA ALA A 250 6.56 -9.91 20.20
C ALA A 250 6.88 -11.40 20.10
N ASP A 251 5.94 -12.26 20.52
CA ASP A 251 6.15 -13.73 20.48
C ASP A 251 5.86 -14.34 19.11
N ASN A 252 5.03 -13.67 18.30
CA ASN A 252 4.61 -14.10 16.96
C ASN A 252 4.02 -12.91 16.18
N ASP A 253 3.62 -13.15 14.93
CA ASP A 253 3.04 -12.13 14.05
C ASP A 253 1.77 -11.49 14.64
N GLU A 254 0.88 -12.28 15.24
CA GLU A 254 -0.37 -11.80 15.84
C GLU A 254 -0.11 -10.88 17.05
N HIS A 255 0.84 -11.25 17.92
CA HIS A 255 1.26 -10.41 19.05
C HIS A 255 1.88 -9.10 18.54
N ALA A 256 2.73 -9.16 17.52
CA ALA A 256 3.33 -7.96 16.92
C ALA A 256 2.27 -7.02 16.32
N ILE A 257 1.23 -7.57 15.68
CA ILE A 257 0.10 -6.80 15.17
C ILE A 257 -0.69 -6.15 16.32
N ALA A 258 -0.93 -6.87 17.42
CA ALA A 258 -1.60 -6.31 18.59
C ALA A 258 -0.80 -5.15 19.21
N LEU A 259 0.53 -5.27 19.29
CA LEU A 259 1.42 -4.20 19.75
C LEU A 259 1.40 -3.00 18.80
N ALA A 260 1.40 -3.22 17.48
CA ALA A 260 1.30 -2.15 16.50
C ALA A 260 -0.04 -1.39 16.61
N ARG A 261 -1.15 -2.09 16.82
CA ARG A 261 -2.45 -1.48 17.12
C ARG A 261 -2.42 -0.67 18.42
N ALA A 262 -1.72 -1.16 19.44
CA ALA A 262 -1.53 -0.44 20.70
C ALA A 262 -0.67 0.81 20.53
N ALA A 263 0.37 0.78 19.67
CA ALA A 263 1.14 1.97 19.32
C ALA A 263 0.25 3.04 18.65
N VAL A 264 -0.57 2.64 17.69
CA VAL A 264 -1.53 3.53 17.02
C VAL A 264 -2.55 4.14 17.98
N SER A 265 -3.02 3.38 18.98
CA SER A 265 -4.03 3.89 19.94
C SER A 265 -3.50 4.99 20.86
N ARG A 266 -2.17 5.11 21.02
CA ARG A 266 -1.52 6.12 21.88
C ARG A 266 -1.12 7.39 21.14
N LEU A 267 -1.39 7.50 19.84
CA LEU A 267 -0.91 8.62 19.03
C LEU A 267 -1.52 9.99 19.40
N ASN A 268 -2.63 10.02 20.15
CA ASN A 268 -3.35 11.25 20.52
C ASN A 268 -3.69 12.13 19.29
N ARG A 269 -4.24 11.50 18.23
CA ARG A 269 -4.56 12.15 16.95
C ARG A 269 -6.07 12.15 16.69
N PRO A 270 -6.83 13.10 17.25
CA PRO A 270 -8.20 13.31 16.81
C PRO A 270 -8.21 13.82 15.37
N LYS A 271 -9.03 13.21 14.50
CA LYS A 271 -9.26 13.71 13.14
C LYS A 271 -10.22 14.89 13.20
N ASN A 272 -9.72 16.09 12.91
CA ASN A 272 -10.55 17.27 12.72
C ASN A 272 -10.94 17.37 11.25
N ILE A 273 -12.23 17.53 10.98
CA ILE A 273 -12.73 17.72 9.62
C ILE A 273 -13.19 19.17 9.47
N ASP A 274 -12.40 19.98 8.76
CA ASP A 274 -12.67 21.40 8.55
C ASP A 274 -13.58 21.66 7.34
N LEU A 275 -14.06 20.61 6.68
CA LEU A 275 -14.99 20.68 5.56
C LEU A 275 -16.44 20.74 6.08
N ALA A 276 -17.26 21.57 5.43
CA ALA A 276 -18.71 21.61 5.66
C ALA A 276 -19.39 20.37 5.05
N ILE A 277 -19.26 19.23 5.74
CA ILE A 277 -19.86 17.95 5.32
C ILE A 277 -21.38 18.01 5.48
N ARG A 278 -22.08 17.33 4.56
CA ARG A 278 -23.52 17.08 4.63
C ARG A 278 -23.77 15.57 4.83
N PRO A 279 -24.94 15.16 5.34
CA PRO A 279 -25.30 13.75 5.36
C PRO A 279 -25.20 13.12 3.96
N PRO A 280 -24.42 12.03 3.77
CA PRO A 280 -24.24 11.41 2.46
C PRO A 280 -25.57 10.94 1.87
N LYS A 281 -25.74 11.12 0.55
CA LYS A 281 -26.87 10.60 -0.20
C LYS A 281 -26.39 9.78 -1.38
N PRO A 282 -26.93 8.57 -1.64
CA PRO A 282 -26.54 7.82 -2.83
C PRO A 282 -26.88 8.61 -4.11
N PRO A 283 -26.11 8.46 -5.20
CA PRO A 283 -26.48 8.96 -6.52
C PRO A 283 -27.84 8.39 -6.97
N ARG A 284 -28.57 9.13 -7.82
CA ARG A 284 -29.89 8.71 -8.34
C ARG A 284 -29.83 7.59 -9.38
N TYR A 285 -28.64 7.33 -9.92
CA TYR A 285 -28.38 6.36 -10.96
C TYR A 285 -27.31 5.37 -10.51
N SER A 286 -27.38 4.12 -11.00
CA SER A 286 -26.45 3.09 -10.56
C SER A 286 -25.03 3.37 -11.08
N ALA A 287 -24.02 3.19 -10.23
CA ALA A 287 -22.61 3.24 -10.65
C ALA A 287 -22.29 2.19 -11.73
N GLU A 288 -23.01 1.07 -11.76
CA GLU A 288 -22.88 0.02 -12.79
C GLU A 288 -23.27 0.52 -14.19
N GLU A 289 -24.05 1.59 -14.30
CA GLU A 289 -24.40 2.16 -15.60
C GLU A 289 -23.22 2.86 -16.28
N ILE A 290 -22.15 3.19 -15.55
CA ILE A 290 -20.89 3.71 -16.11
C ILE A 290 -20.36 2.77 -17.19
N TYR A 291 -20.56 1.45 -17.04
CA TYR A 291 -20.12 0.48 -18.04
C TYR A 291 -20.70 0.74 -19.43
N GLY A 292 -21.97 1.15 -19.52
CA GLY A 292 -22.63 1.40 -20.81
C GLY A 292 -22.53 2.85 -21.30
N ILE A 293 -22.04 3.77 -20.46
CA ILE A 293 -21.85 5.19 -20.82
C ILE A 293 -20.58 5.39 -21.63
N ILE A 294 -19.47 4.78 -21.20
CA ILE A 294 -18.17 4.95 -21.85
C ILE A 294 -18.21 4.26 -23.22
N PRO A 295 -18.05 5.00 -24.33
CA PRO A 295 -18.07 4.41 -25.65
C PRO A 295 -16.96 3.38 -25.84
N LYS A 296 -17.27 2.26 -26.49
CA LYS A 296 -16.28 1.24 -26.90
C LYS A 296 -15.21 1.84 -27.82
N ASP A 297 -15.60 2.75 -28.72
CA ASP A 297 -14.65 3.50 -29.54
C ASP A 297 -14.12 4.70 -28.72
N PRO A 298 -12.82 4.72 -28.35
CA PRO A 298 -12.26 5.81 -27.53
C PRO A 298 -12.27 7.17 -28.23
N ARG A 299 -12.56 7.23 -29.54
CA ARG A 299 -12.69 8.49 -30.30
C ARG A 299 -14.11 9.04 -30.29
N GLN A 300 -15.09 8.24 -29.89
CA GLN A 300 -16.48 8.66 -29.86
C GLN A 300 -16.72 9.59 -28.66
N PRO A 301 -17.25 10.81 -28.88
CA PRO A 301 -17.59 11.72 -27.79
C PRO A 301 -18.82 11.22 -27.03
N PHE A 302 -18.88 11.56 -25.74
CA PHE A 302 -20.04 11.37 -24.88
C PHE A 302 -20.14 12.54 -23.88
N ASP A 303 -21.28 12.71 -23.21
CA ASP A 303 -21.43 13.74 -22.18
C ASP A 303 -20.89 13.25 -20.83
N VAL A 304 -19.82 13.86 -20.34
CA VAL A 304 -19.20 13.53 -19.05
C VAL A 304 -20.13 13.77 -17.85
N ARG A 305 -21.18 14.59 -18.02
CA ARG A 305 -22.22 14.79 -16.98
C ARG A 305 -22.91 13.48 -16.60
N GLU A 306 -22.99 12.52 -17.52
CA GLU A 306 -23.54 11.19 -17.24
C GLU A 306 -22.67 10.39 -16.24
N ILE A 307 -21.36 10.61 -16.24
CA ILE A 307 -20.46 10.02 -15.24
C ILE A 307 -20.63 10.76 -13.91
N ILE A 308 -20.63 12.09 -13.92
CA ILE A 308 -20.81 12.91 -12.71
C ILE A 308 -22.10 12.51 -11.97
N ALA A 309 -23.21 12.35 -12.70
CA ALA A 309 -24.51 11.96 -12.15
C ALA A 309 -24.51 10.60 -11.41
N ARG A 310 -23.52 9.73 -11.64
CA ARG A 310 -23.39 8.40 -11.02
C ARG A 310 -22.35 8.35 -9.90
N LEU A 311 -21.68 9.46 -9.62
CA LEU A 311 -20.65 9.57 -8.60
C LEU A 311 -21.08 10.47 -7.43
N VAL A 312 -21.67 11.63 -7.73
CA VAL A 312 -21.95 12.66 -6.72
C VAL A 312 -23.29 12.44 -6.00
N ASP A 313 -23.37 12.94 -4.77
CA ASP A 313 -24.52 12.80 -3.89
C ASP A 313 -25.81 13.29 -4.56
N ASP A 314 -26.86 12.46 -4.53
CA ASP A 314 -28.19 12.75 -5.10
C ASP A 314 -28.17 13.19 -6.58
N SER A 315 -27.08 12.91 -7.29
CA SER A 315 -26.80 13.40 -8.66
C SER A 315 -26.91 14.93 -8.78
N GLU A 316 -26.62 15.64 -7.70
CA GLU A 316 -26.66 17.10 -7.62
C GLU A 316 -25.33 17.71 -8.11
N PHE A 317 -25.38 18.57 -9.14
CA PHE A 317 -24.19 19.21 -9.70
C PHE A 317 -24.49 20.65 -10.11
N ASP A 318 -23.85 21.61 -9.45
CA ASP A 318 -23.99 23.03 -9.76
C ASP A 318 -22.92 23.45 -10.77
N GLU A 319 -23.31 23.48 -12.05
CA GLU A 319 -22.39 23.68 -13.16
C GLU A 319 -21.92 25.15 -13.28
N PHE A 320 -20.61 25.33 -13.35
CA PHE A 320 -19.97 26.63 -13.55
C PHE A 320 -19.76 26.91 -15.04
N LYS A 321 -20.29 28.05 -15.51
CA LYS A 321 -20.23 28.50 -16.92
C LYS A 321 -20.75 27.44 -17.93
N PRO A 322 -21.98 26.93 -17.76
CA PRO A 322 -22.52 25.85 -18.61
C PRO A 322 -22.60 26.20 -20.12
N LEU A 323 -22.61 27.50 -20.47
CA LEU A 323 -22.73 27.97 -21.85
C LEU A 323 -21.41 28.46 -22.47
N TYR A 324 -20.27 28.34 -21.77
CA TYR A 324 -18.98 28.85 -22.24
C TYR A 324 -17.87 27.80 -22.13
N GLY A 325 -17.17 27.53 -23.23
CA GLY A 325 -16.06 26.58 -23.24
C GLY A 325 -16.49 25.15 -22.91
N SER A 326 -17.61 24.70 -23.48
CA SER A 326 -18.31 23.44 -23.15
C SER A 326 -17.51 22.15 -23.35
N THR A 327 -16.29 22.22 -23.90
CA THR A 327 -15.34 21.11 -23.97
C THR A 327 -14.72 20.76 -22.60
N LEU A 328 -14.91 21.59 -21.57
CA LEU A 328 -14.50 21.32 -20.20
C LEU A 328 -15.67 21.60 -19.24
N VAL A 329 -16.19 20.55 -18.60
CA VAL A 329 -17.27 20.67 -17.62
C VAL A 329 -16.67 20.93 -16.23
N CYS A 330 -17.16 21.96 -15.55
CA CYS A 330 -16.74 22.34 -14.20
C CYS A 330 -17.96 22.61 -13.33
N GLY A 331 -17.88 22.33 -12.04
CA GLY A 331 -18.98 22.61 -11.12
C GLY A 331 -18.71 22.13 -9.71
N PHE A 332 -19.69 22.31 -8.85
CA PHE A 332 -19.64 21.95 -7.44
C PHE A 332 -20.59 20.77 -7.16
N ALA A 333 -20.21 19.90 -6.22
CA ALA A 333 -21.02 18.80 -5.72
C ALA A 333 -20.56 18.35 -4.32
N HIS A 334 -21.28 17.40 -3.72
CA HIS A 334 -20.84 16.64 -2.54
C HIS A 334 -20.58 15.17 -2.93
N TRP A 335 -19.58 14.53 -2.31
CA TRP A 335 -19.19 13.14 -2.52
C TRP A 335 -18.52 12.56 -1.26
#